data_AF-A0A3B0SS40-F1
#
_entry.id   AF-A0A3B0SS40-F1
#
_cell.length_a   1.000
_cell.length_b   1.000
_cell.length_c   1.000
_cell.angle_alpha   90.00
_cell.angle_beta   90.00
_cell.angle_gamma   90.00
#
_symmetry.space_group_name_H-M   'P 1'
#
loop_
_entity.id
_entity.type
_entity.pdbx_description
1 polymer ?
#
loop_
_entity_poly.entity_id
_entity_poly.type
_entity_poly.pdbx_seq_one_letter_code
_entity_poly.pdbx_strand_id
1 'polypeptide(L)'
;DKGSPVWRHVDIATLSMRKLSEDFIENYVEQEWDNIRYCVGCYEIEGSGVQLFTDIKGSQFTIMGLPLLHVLDYLRDRGIMPS
;
A
#
# COMPACT_ATOMS: atom_id res chain seq x y z
N ASP A 1 29.75 15.09 -7.30
CA ASP A 1 28.83 14.50 -6.29
C ASP A 1 27.39 14.31 -6.84
N LYS A 2 27.25 13.82 -8.08
CA LYS A 2 25.99 13.82 -8.86
C LYS A 2 25.33 12.43 -8.85
N GLY A 3 24.44 12.16 -7.90
CA GLY A 3 23.70 10.89 -7.83
C GLY A 3 23.50 10.35 -6.42
N SER A 4 24.08 11.01 -5.42
CA SER A 4 23.85 10.67 -4.03
C SER A 4 22.40 11.00 -3.63
N PRO A 5 21.73 10.10 -2.90
CA PRO A 5 20.42 10.35 -2.31
C PRO A 5 20.43 11.60 -1.41
N VAL A 6 19.44 12.48 -1.58
CA VAL A 6 19.28 13.63 -0.68
C VAL A 6 18.51 13.24 0.59
N TRP A 7 17.59 12.29 0.47
CA TRP A 7 16.81 11.72 1.57
C TRP A 7 16.32 10.33 1.19
N ARG A 8 16.13 9.48 2.19
CA ARG A 8 15.48 8.16 2.05
C ARG A 8 14.69 7.86 3.29
N HIS A 9 13.58 7.15 3.09
CA HIS A 9 12.79 6.56 4.14
C HIS A 9 12.22 5.24 3.64
N VAL A 10 12.12 4.26 4.53
CA VAL A 10 11.46 2.98 4.29
C VAL A 10 10.41 2.83 5.37
N ASP A 11 9.15 2.80 4.94
CA ASP A 11 8.03 2.48 5.83
C ASP A 11 7.58 1.04 5.58
N ILE A 12 6.95 0.44 6.59
CA ILE A 12 6.52 -0.96 6.56
C ILE A 12 5.06 -1.03 6.99
N ALA A 13 4.21 -1.59 6.12
CA ALA A 13 2.88 -2.04 6.47
C ALA A 13 2.86 -3.58 6.52
N THR A 14 2.32 -4.14 7.60
CA THR A 14 2.11 -5.57 7.78
C THR A 14 0.62 -5.87 7.70
N LEU A 15 0.23 -6.71 6.76
CA LEU A 15 -1.15 -7.11 6.54
C LEU A 15 -1.32 -8.58 6.93
N SER A 16 -2.28 -8.86 7.82
CA SER A 16 -2.59 -10.22 8.24
C SER A 16 -3.73 -10.76 7.40
N MET A 17 -3.50 -11.86 6.68
CA MET A 17 -4.54 -12.50 5.87
C MET A 17 -5.60 -13.17 6.73
N ARG A 18 -6.85 -13.13 6.27
CA ARG A 18 -7.90 -14.03 6.73
C ARG A 18 -7.61 -15.46 6.28
N LYS A 19 -8.23 -16.42 6.98
CA LYS A 19 -8.42 -17.75 6.41
C LYS A 19 -9.49 -17.64 5.32
N LEU A 20 -9.11 -17.90 4.08
CA LEU A 20 -9.98 -17.84 2.91
C LEU A 20 -10.39 -19.26 2.48
N SER A 21 -11.62 -19.43 2.01
CA SER A 21 -12.03 -20.66 1.32
C SER A 21 -11.66 -20.57 -0.16
N GLU A 22 -11.58 -21.72 -0.83
CA GLU A 22 -11.39 -21.79 -2.28
C GLU A 22 -12.50 -21.04 -3.02
N ASP A 23 -13.78 -21.29 -2.68
CA ASP A 23 -14.93 -20.57 -3.25
C ASP A 23 -14.81 -19.06 -3.13
N PHE A 24 -14.30 -18.54 -2.00
CA PHE A 24 -14.13 -17.10 -1.83
C PHE A 24 -13.05 -16.57 -2.76
N ILE A 25 -11.92 -17.27 -2.88
CA ILE A 25 -10.80 -16.88 -3.73
C ILE A 25 -11.24 -16.87 -5.20
N GLU A 26 -11.92 -17.92 -5.65
CA GLU A 26 -12.43 -18.02 -7.02
C GLU A 26 -13.38 -16.87 -7.36
N ASN A 27 -14.38 -16.64 -6.51
CA ASN A 27 -15.34 -15.55 -6.71
C ASN A 27 -14.67 -14.18 -6.69
N TYR A 28 -13.74 -13.96 -5.76
CA TYR A 28 -12.99 -12.70 -5.68
C TYR A 28 -12.16 -12.46 -6.94
N VAL A 29 -11.43 -13.47 -7.41
CA VAL A 29 -10.62 -13.36 -8.62
C VAL A 29 -11.51 -13.13 -9.83
N GLU A 30 -12.60 -13.89 -10.00
CA GLU A 30 -13.51 -13.73 -11.13
C GLU A 30 -14.11 -12.32 -11.22
N GLN A 31 -14.52 -11.75 -10.08
CA GLN A 31 -15.15 -10.42 -10.03
C GLN A 31 -14.15 -9.29 -10.24
N GLU A 32 -12.93 -9.42 -9.71
CA GLU A 32 -11.96 -8.32 -9.66
C GLU A 32 -10.85 -8.44 -10.73
N TRP A 33 -10.84 -9.50 -11.54
CA TRP A 33 -9.73 -9.88 -12.43
C TRP A 33 -9.25 -8.74 -13.32
N ASP A 34 -10.18 -7.94 -13.86
CA ASP A 34 -9.86 -6.84 -14.76
C ASP A 34 -8.96 -5.78 -14.12
N ASN A 35 -9.06 -5.62 -12.79
CA ASN A 35 -8.25 -4.69 -12.01
C ASN A 35 -7.01 -5.39 -11.43
N ILE A 36 -7.22 -6.46 -10.65
CA ILE A 36 -6.18 -7.03 -9.79
C ILE A 36 -5.07 -7.75 -10.57
N ARG A 37 -5.29 -8.11 -11.85
CA ARG A 37 -4.26 -8.75 -12.69
C ARG A 37 -3.03 -7.88 -12.93
N TYR A 38 -3.15 -6.57 -12.68
CA TYR A 38 -2.04 -5.62 -12.76
C TYR A 38 -1.44 -5.25 -11.40
N CYS A 39 -1.99 -5.79 -10.30
CA CYS A 39 -1.57 -5.49 -8.95
C CYS A 39 -0.62 -6.57 -8.42
N VAL A 40 0.45 -6.14 -7.74
CA VAL A 40 1.33 -7.08 -7.03
C VAL A 40 0.53 -7.78 -5.93
N GLY A 41 0.57 -9.11 -5.92
CA GLY A 41 -0.20 -9.92 -4.97
C GLY A 41 -1.68 -10.11 -5.33
N CYS A 42 -2.12 -9.65 -6.51
CA CYS A 42 -3.49 -9.80 -7.00
C CYS A 42 -4.56 -9.25 -6.04
N TYR A 43 -4.31 -8.07 -5.48
CA TYR A 43 -5.32 -7.36 -4.70
C TYR A 43 -5.16 -5.84 -4.79
N GLU A 44 -6.24 -5.14 -4.49
CA GLU A 44 -6.27 -3.68 -4.35
C GLU A 44 -6.88 -3.36 -2.98
N ILE A 45 -6.17 -2.60 -2.14
CA ILE A 45 -6.63 -2.28 -0.77
C ILE A 45 -7.76 -1.24 -0.80
N GLU A 46 -7.83 -0.45 -1.87
CA GLU A 46 -8.80 0.59 -2.14
C GLU A 46 -10.16 0.02 -2.59
N GLY A 47 -10.16 -1.22 -3.10
CA GLY A 47 -11.35 -1.94 -3.56
C GLY A 47 -11.74 -3.12 -2.68
N SER A 48 -12.31 -4.16 -3.30
CA SER A 48 -12.76 -5.36 -2.61
C SER A 48 -11.63 -6.13 -1.90
N GLY A 49 -10.37 -5.88 -2.25
CA GLY A 49 -9.21 -6.53 -1.64
C GLY A 49 -9.05 -6.23 -0.14
N VAL A 50 -9.67 -5.17 0.40
CA VAL A 50 -9.73 -4.94 1.86
C VAL A 50 -10.36 -6.13 2.61
N GLN A 51 -11.24 -6.87 1.95
CA GLN A 51 -11.92 -8.02 2.54
C GLN A 51 -10.98 -9.21 2.78
N LEU A 52 -9.75 -9.21 2.24
CA LEU A 52 -8.78 -10.31 2.37
C LEU A 52 -8.10 -10.36 3.73
N PHE A 53 -8.10 -9.26 4.49
CA PHE A 53 -7.26 -9.09 5.67
C PHE A 53 -8.07 -9.04 6.97
N THR A 54 -7.48 -9.55 8.06
CA THR A 54 -8.03 -9.44 9.43
C THR A 54 -7.48 -8.22 10.17
N ASP A 55 -6.27 -7.79 9.84
CA ASP A 55 -5.55 -6.75 10.55
C ASP A 55 -4.52 -6.08 9.64
N ILE A 56 -4.34 -4.78 9.83
CA ILE A 56 -3.35 -3.97 9.12
C ILE A 56 -2.59 -3.15 10.17
N LYS A 57 -1.27 -3.34 10.22
CA LYS A 57 -0.37 -2.55 11.06
C LYS A 57 0.54 -1.70 10.20
N GLY A 58 0.62 -0.41 10.51
CA GLY A 58 1.34 0.57 9.71
C GLY A 58 0.38 1.47 8.93
N SER A 59 0.89 2.13 7.90
CA SER A 59 0.16 3.15 7.15
C SER A 59 -0.49 2.59 5.87
N GLN A 60 -1.74 2.96 5.61
CA GLN A 60 -2.39 2.66 4.33
C GLN A 60 -1.67 3.35 3.15
N PHE A 61 -1.09 4.54 3.36
CA PHE A 61 -0.30 5.21 2.31
C PHE A 61 0.88 4.35 1.85
N THR A 62 1.49 3.63 2.79
CA THR A 62 2.59 2.71 2.51
C THR A 62 2.14 1.50 1.69
N ILE A 63 0.90 1.03 1.91
CA ILE A 63 0.27 -0.02 1.08
C ILE A 63 0.03 0.51 -0.34
N MET A 64 -0.46 1.75 -0.47
CA MET A 64 -0.71 2.42 -1.75
C MET A 64 0.58 2.85 -2.49
N GLY A 65 1.76 2.55 -1.93
CA GLY A 65 3.05 2.71 -2.60
C GLY A 65 3.78 4.03 -2.36
N LEU A 66 3.29 4.89 -1.46
CA LEU A 66 3.98 6.12 -1.10
C LEU A 66 3.86 6.39 0.41
N PRO A 67 4.95 6.44 1.19
CA PRO A 67 4.90 6.84 2.60
C PRO A 67 4.65 8.35 2.72
N LEU A 68 3.42 8.76 2.37
CA LEU A 68 3.07 10.14 2.05
C LEU A 68 3.37 11.09 3.20
N LEU A 69 3.02 10.73 4.43
CA LEU A 69 3.25 11.60 5.59
C LEU A 69 4.74 11.89 5.78
N HIS A 70 5.61 10.87 5.66
CA HIS A 70 7.07 11.06 5.75
C HIS A 70 7.63 11.92 4.62
N VAL A 71 7.07 11.82 3.40
CA VAL A 71 7.44 12.70 2.29
C VAL A 71 7.03 14.14 2.57
N LEU A 72 5.80 14.37 3.03
CA LEU A 72 5.30 15.71 3.35
C LEU A 72 6.10 16.33 4.49
N ASP A 73 6.45 15.57 5.52
CA ASP A 73 7.29 16.02 6.62
C ASP A 73 8.68 16.44 6.12
N TYR A 74 9.31 15.63 5.27
CA TYR A 74 10.59 16.00 4.65
C TYR A 74 10.48 17.31 3.83
N LEU A 75 9.37 17.52 3.11
CA LEU A 75 9.15 18.76 2.35
C LEU A 75 8.94 19.97 3.27
N ARG A 76 8.29 19.80 4.42
CA ARG A 76 8.13 20.85 5.44
C ARG A 76 9.47 21.22 6.08
N ASP A 77 10.29 20.23 6.44
CA ASP A 77 11.63 20.44 6.99
C ASP A 77 12.53 21.25 6.03
N ARG A 78 12.24 21.17 4.73
CA ARG A 78 12.95 21.90 3.66
C ARG A 78 12.32 23.25 3.32
N GLY A 79 11.21 23.63 3.97
CA GLY A 79 10.48 24.85 3.71
C GLY A 79 9.77 24.89 2.35
N ILE A 80 9.58 23.73 1.70
CA ILE A 80 8.89 23.61 0.41
C ILE A 80 7.36 23.57 0.63
N MET A 81 6.92 23.09 1.78
CA MET A 81 5.53 23.05 2.20
C MET A 81 5.31 23.86 3.49
N PRO A 82 4.11 24.44 3.69
CA PRO A 82 3.77 25.10 4.93
C PRO A 82 3.69 24.09 6.09
N SER A 83 4.07 24.57 7.27
CA SER A 83 3.86 23.92 8.57
C SER A 83 2.41 23.99 9.01
#